data_AF-A0A7S4I1M2-F1
#
_entry.id   AF-A0A7S4I1M2-F1
#
_cell.length_a   1.000
_cell.length_b   1.000
_cell.length_c   1.000
_cell.angle_alpha   90.00
_cell.angle_beta   90.00
_cell.angle_gamma   90.00
#
_symmetry.space_group_name_H-M   'P 1'
#
loop_
_entity.id
_entity.type
_entity.pdbx_description
1 polymer ?
#
loop_
_entity_poly.entity_id
_entity_poly.type
_entity_poly.pdbx_seq_one_letter_code
_entity_poly.pdbx_strand_id
1 'polypeptide(L)'
;APTPTPTTTIGRQFTGHYHRHQRRTSDDPTMTTAALAWGCAFIAFSPSVSLLFLLAYRKAQLVIVVTTSAFAFLLSSLLASLFWLAVPASHRSNPLALVPPAVVCQFILRCGFVHLYHRVESVIQKSIRKHERHEAEQAERRRQREGGGSSSPSRGSPGSPTENRDATSPSAALSETARLRLELNDWACGLASGTGFGGMHAILLFGTLLASESGQVGTLYQDSCPGIPSLVNSATMAFLFSVLDIFIMLLTFYGMRRRRDGTLARGGGEISLSSYSRDSRDSGGPSV
;
A
#
# COMPACT_ATOMS: atom_id res chain seq x y z
N ALA A 1 4.22 32.62 -64.25
CA ALA A 1 4.82 31.35 -64.69
C ALA A 1 5.40 30.66 -63.45
N PRO A 2 5.00 29.41 -63.14
CA PRO A 2 5.36 28.76 -61.89
C PRO A 2 6.82 28.28 -61.90
N THR A 3 7.52 28.56 -60.82
CA THR A 3 8.90 28.15 -60.52
C THR A 3 8.86 26.76 -59.85
N PRO A 4 9.62 25.76 -60.31
CA PRO A 4 9.61 24.43 -59.70
C PRO A 4 10.40 24.42 -58.39
N THR A 5 9.76 23.97 -57.31
CA THR A 5 10.35 23.70 -56.01
C THR A 5 11.14 22.39 -56.03
N PRO A 6 12.28 22.32 -55.30
CA PRO A 6 13.10 21.11 -55.22
C PRO A 6 12.47 20.05 -54.31
N THR A 7 12.32 18.85 -54.86
CA THR A 7 11.95 17.63 -54.13
C THR A 7 13.13 17.19 -53.26
N THR A 8 13.02 17.41 -51.96
CA THR A 8 13.97 16.91 -50.96
C THR A 8 13.78 15.41 -50.78
N THR A 9 14.50 14.62 -51.59
CA THR A 9 14.71 13.18 -51.40
C THR A 9 15.72 12.97 -50.27
N ILE A 10 15.26 12.85 -49.02
CA ILE A 10 16.10 12.35 -47.92
C ILE A 10 16.13 10.82 -48.02
N GLY A 11 17.15 10.34 -48.73
CA GLY A 11 17.52 8.94 -48.81
C GLY A 11 17.96 8.43 -47.44
N ARG A 12 17.14 7.58 -46.84
CA ARG A 12 17.46 6.82 -45.63
C ARG A 12 18.24 5.56 -46.05
N GLN A 13 19.53 5.72 -46.33
CA GLN A 13 20.49 4.60 -46.42
C GLN A 13 21.50 4.71 -45.28
N PHE A 14 21.17 4.10 -44.15
CA PHE A 14 22.12 3.77 -43.09
C PHE A 14 22.02 2.27 -42.81
N THR A 15 22.28 1.46 -43.84
CA THR A 15 22.53 0.01 -43.70
C THR A 15 24.03 -0.20 -43.64
N GLY A 16 24.63 0.25 -42.53
CA GLY A 16 26.04 0.09 -42.24
C GLY A 16 26.30 -1.13 -41.35
N HIS A 17 26.61 -2.26 -41.98
CA HIS A 17 27.75 -3.09 -41.60
C HIS A 17 27.93 -3.53 -40.12
N TYR A 18 26.94 -4.17 -39.49
CA TYR A 18 27.13 -4.97 -38.25
C TYR A 18 27.15 -6.49 -38.51
N HIS A 19 27.84 -6.92 -39.57
CA HIS A 19 28.04 -8.34 -39.87
C HIS A 19 29.53 -8.68 -39.84
N ARG A 20 30.01 -9.16 -38.69
CA ARG A 20 31.11 -10.15 -38.51
C ARG A 20 31.78 -9.93 -37.16
N HIS A 21 31.23 -10.49 -36.09
CA HIS A 21 32.03 -11.07 -34.99
C HIS A 21 31.15 -11.94 -34.09
N GLN A 22 30.33 -12.80 -34.70
CA GLN A 22 29.55 -13.80 -33.98
C GLN A 22 29.83 -15.17 -34.61
N ARG A 23 31.07 -15.64 -34.43
CA ARG A 23 31.45 -17.02 -34.74
C ARG A 23 31.94 -17.69 -33.46
N ARG A 24 31.29 -18.83 -33.18
CA ARG A 24 31.66 -19.93 -32.29
C ARG A 24 31.39 -19.74 -30.80
N THR A 25 30.21 -20.16 -30.39
CA THR A 25 30.03 -21.35 -29.52
C THR A 25 28.66 -21.96 -29.85
N SER A 26 28.67 -23.15 -30.46
CA SER A 26 27.51 -23.98 -30.71
C SER A 26 27.30 -24.90 -29.50
N ASP A 27 26.92 -24.31 -28.37
CA ASP A 27 26.39 -25.01 -27.20
C ASP A 27 25.12 -24.24 -26.78
N ASP A 28 23.99 -24.95 -26.71
CA ASP A 28 22.61 -24.47 -26.55
C ASP A 28 22.40 -22.97 -26.13
N PRO A 29 22.09 -22.07 -27.09
CA PRO A 29 21.82 -20.64 -26.79
C PRO A 29 20.55 -20.43 -25.95
N THR A 30 19.73 -21.46 -25.79
CA THR A 30 18.53 -21.46 -24.95
C THR A 30 18.85 -21.38 -23.47
N MET A 31 19.93 -22.03 -22.99
CA MET A 31 20.25 -22.08 -21.57
C MET A 31 20.78 -20.75 -21.02
N THR A 32 21.59 -20.04 -21.81
CA THR A 32 22.18 -18.74 -21.41
C THR A 32 21.14 -17.63 -21.36
N THR A 33 20.22 -17.61 -22.31
CA THR A 33 19.14 -16.61 -22.38
C THR A 33 18.14 -16.78 -21.23
N ALA A 34 17.76 -18.02 -20.92
CA ALA A 34 16.89 -18.31 -19.79
C ALA A 34 17.53 -17.92 -18.45
N ALA A 35 18.81 -18.24 -18.25
CA ALA A 35 19.54 -17.86 -17.03
C ALA A 35 19.60 -16.33 -16.85
N LEU A 36 19.86 -15.59 -17.94
CA LEU A 36 19.83 -14.13 -17.93
C LEU A 36 18.44 -13.60 -17.56
N ALA A 37 17.38 -14.15 -18.17
CA ALA A 37 16.00 -13.75 -17.92
C ALA A 37 15.59 -13.97 -16.46
N TRP A 38 15.87 -15.16 -15.90
CA TRP A 38 15.60 -15.47 -14.50
C TRP A 38 16.43 -14.62 -13.54
N GLY A 39 17.71 -14.41 -13.83
CA GLY A 39 18.57 -13.53 -13.04
C GLY A 39 18.06 -12.09 -13.00
N CYS A 40 17.66 -11.54 -14.16
CA CYS A 40 17.09 -10.20 -14.25
C CYS A 40 15.71 -10.10 -13.58
N ALA A 41 14.87 -11.13 -13.70
CA ALA A 41 13.60 -11.21 -12.98
C ALA A 41 13.81 -11.17 -11.47
N PHE A 42 14.78 -11.94 -10.95
CA PHE A 42 15.09 -11.90 -9.52
C PHE A 42 15.61 -10.54 -9.08
N ILE A 43 16.46 -9.87 -9.87
CA ILE A 43 16.93 -8.52 -9.54
C ILE A 43 15.76 -7.53 -9.49
N ALA A 44 14.90 -7.53 -10.51
CA ALA A 44 13.77 -6.61 -10.61
C ALA A 44 12.74 -6.83 -9.48
N PHE A 45 12.43 -8.09 -9.15
CA PHE A 45 11.42 -8.45 -8.17
C PHE A 45 11.96 -8.68 -6.75
N SER A 46 13.28 -8.68 -6.55
CA SER A 46 13.94 -8.91 -5.26
C SER A 46 13.34 -8.10 -4.10
N PRO A 47 13.18 -6.76 -4.18
CA PRO A 47 12.68 -5.98 -3.05
C PRO A 47 11.22 -6.33 -2.74
N SER A 48 10.40 -6.53 -3.77
CA SER A 48 8.99 -6.87 -3.61
C SER A 48 8.82 -8.28 -3.03
N VAL A 49 9.54 -9.27 -3.54
CA VAL A 49 9.48 -10.66 -3.08
C VAL A 49 10.05 -10.79 -1.67
N SER A 50 11.19 -10.17 -1.39
CA SER A 50 11.82 -10.20 -0.05
C SER A 50 10.88 -9.61 1.00
N LEU A 51 10.31 -8.42 0.73
CA LEU A 51 9.33 -7.83 1.63
C LEU A 51 8.06 -8.66 1.71
N LEU A 52 7.47 -9.08 0.59
CA LEU A 52 6.27 -9.91 0.60
C LEU A 52 6.44 -11.19 1.42
N PHE A 53 7.60 -11.86 1.32
CA PHE A 53 7.92 -13.03 2.12
C PHE A 53 7.98 -12.65 3.60
N LEU A 54 8.82 -11.68 3.99
CA LEU A 54 8.92 -11.22 5.39
C LEU A 54 7.57 -10.79 5.99
N LEU A 55 6.72 -10.17 5.17
CA LEU A 55 5.40 -9.69 5.53
C LEU A 55 4.40 -10.85 5.68
N ALA A 56 4.43 -11.82 4.76
CA ALA A 56 3.61 -13.02 4.79
C ALA A 56 3.92 -13.92 6.00
N TYR A 57 5.20 -14.09 6.35
CA TYR A 57 5.60 -14.87 7.53
C TYR A 57 5.18 -14.23 8.85
N ARG A 58 5.05 -12.90 8.90
CA ARG A 58 4.69 -12.22 10.14
C ARG A 58 3.21 -12.32 10.42
N LYS A 59 2.33 -11.81 9.55
CA LYS A 59 0.87 -11.70 9.82
C LYS A 59 0.04 -11.64 8.53
N ALA A 60 -1.01 -12.46 8.44
CA ALA A 60 -1.93 -12.51 7.29
C ALA A 60 -2.63 -11.16 6.99
N GLN A 61 -2.90 -10.35 8.01
CA GLN A 61 -3.52 -9.03 7.86
C GLN A 61 -2.70 -8.08 6.98
N LEU A 62 -1.37 -8.21 7.03
CA LEU A 62 -0.50 -7.31 6.30
C LEU A 62 -0.42 -7.66 4.81
N VAL A 63 -0.63 -8.94 4.46
CA VAL A 63 -0.81 -9.39 3.07
C VAL A 63 -2.04 -8.74 2.42
N ILE A 64 -3.14 -8.59 3.16
CA ILE A 64 -4.35 -7.92 2.67
C ILE A 64 -4.06 -6.45 2.31
N VAL A 65 -3.20 -5.78 3.08
CA VAL A 65 -2.79 -4.40 2.78
C VAL A 65 -1.95 -4.33 1.51
N VAL A 66 -1.03 -5.29 1.29
CA VAL A 66 -0.23 -5.37 0.06
C VAL A 66 -1.13 -5.59 -1.17
N THR A 67 -2.09 -6.52 -1.10
CA THR A 67 -2.95 -6.84 -2.25
C THR A 67 -3.93 -5.70 -2.57
N THR A 68 -4.46 -5.03 -1.56
CA THR A 68 -5.34 -3.87 -1.76
C THR A 68 -4.59 -2.66 -2.35
N SER A 69 -3.33 -2.42 -1.96
CA SER A 69 -2.52 -1.35 -2.56
C SER A 69 -2.10 -1.66 -4.00
N ALA A 70 -1.81 -2.92 -4.31
CA ALA A 70 -1.58 -3.39 -5.67
C ALA A 70 -2.80 -3.15 -6.58
N PHE A 71 -4.01 -3.47 -6.09
CA PHE A 71 -5.24 -3.17 -6.81
C PHE A 71 -5.46 -1.67 -7.01
N ALA A 72 -5.20 -0.86 -5.98
CA ALA A 72 -5.31 0.60 -6.08
C ALA A 72 -4.34 1.18 -7.13
N PHE A 73 -3.13 0.62 -7.25
CA PHE A 73 -2.19 0.98 -8.32
C PHE A 73 -2.73 0.66 -9.71
N LEU A 74 -3.32 -0.52 -9.90
CA LEU A 74 -3.94 -0.89 -11.18
C LEU A 74 -5.10 0.04 -11.54
N LEU A 75 -5.95 0.36 -10.56
CA LEU A 75 -7.03 1.32 -10.75
C LEU A 75 -6.49 2.71 -11.12
N SER A 76 -5.38 3.13 -10.51
CA SER A 76 -4.69 4.37 -10.87
C SER A 76 -4.14 4.35 -12.27
N SER A 77 -3.56 3.24 -12.70
CA SER A 77 -3.04 3.08 -14.06
C SER A 77 -4.16 3.08 -15.10
N LEU A 78 -5.30 2.47 -14.77
CA LEU A 78 -6.50 2.50 -15.61
C LEU A 78 -7.05 3.93 -15.75
N LEU A 79 -7.19 4.66 -14.63
CA LEU A 79 -7.67 6.04 -14.66
C LEU A 79 -6.71 6.96 -15.41
N ALA A 80 -5.39 6.78 -15.26
CA ALA A 80 -4.41 7.52 -16.05
C ALA A 80 -4.54 7.24 -17.55
N SER A 81 -4.78 5.98 -17.93
CA SER A 81 -5.04 5.61 -19.33
C SER A 81 -6.35 6.22 -19.86
N LEU A 82 -7.42 6.24 -19.06
CA LEU A 82 -8.69 6.87 -19.43
C LEU A 82 -8.55 8.38 -19.56
N PHE A 83 -7.79 9.01 -18.67
CA PHE A 83 -7.48 10.43 -18.72
C PHE A 83 -6.72 10.78 -20.00
N TRP A 84 -5.73 9.96 -20.40
CA TRP A 84 -5.02 10.16 -21.66
C TRP A 84 -5.92 10.04 -22.88
N LEU A 85 -6.88 9.10 -22.88
CA LEU A 85 -7.86 8.97 -23.95
C LEU A 85 -8.80 10.18 -24.06
N ALA A 86 -9.07 10.87 -22.95
CA ALA A 86 -9.87 12.08 -22.93
C ALA A 86 -9.14 13.32 -23.50
N VAL A 87 -7.82 13.31 -23.58
CA VAL A 87 -7.04 14.44 -24.12
C VAL A 87 -7.13 14.48 -25.65
N PRO A 88 -7.52 15.62 -26.25
CA PRO A 88 -7.67 15.76 -27.69
C PRO A 88 -6.33 15.54 -28.45
N ALA A 89 -6.44 15.01 -29.67
CA ALA A 89 -5.30 14.58 -30.49
C ALA A 89 -4.27 15.68 -30.82
N SER A 90 -4.65 16.95 -30.68
CA SER A 90 -3.82 18.11 -30.96
C SER A 90 -2.60 18.27 -30.04
N HIS A 91 -2.56 17.59 -28.89
CA HIS A 91 -1.42 17.61 -27.96
C HIS A 91 -0.55 16.34 -27.99
N ARG A 92 -0.78 15.41 -28.92
CA ARG A 92 -0.01 14.15 -29.02
C ARG A 92 1.37 14.27 -29.67
N SER A 93 1.75 15.43 -30.20
CA SER A 93 3.02 15.60 -30.94
C SER A 93 4.27 15.47 -30.08
N ASN A 94 4.16 15.69 -28.75
CA ASN A 94 5.28 15.61 -27.83
C ASN A 94 5.07 14.45 -26.84
N PRO A 95 5.78 13.31 -26.99
CA PRO A 95 5.67 12.19 -26.05
C PRO A 95 6.09 12.59 -24.63
N LEU A 96 6.94 13.60 -24.49
CA LEU A 96 7.36 14.12 -23.18
C LEU A 96 6.24 14.84 -22.41
N ALA A 97 5.21 15.33 -23.12
CA ALA A 97 4.05 15.97 -22.48
C ALA A 97 3.13 14.96 -21.76
N LEU A 98 3.29 13.66 -22.03
CA LEU A 98 2.54 12.58 -21.36
C LEU A 98 3.02 12.34 -19.92
N VAL A 99 4.30 12.59 -19.63
CA VAL A 99 4.92 12.21 -18.36
C VAL A 99 4.36 13.01 -17.18
N PRO A 100 4.26 14.36 -17.22
CA PRO A 100 3.77 15.13 -16.08
C PRO A 100 2.34 14.77 -15.60
N PRO A 101 1.32 14.67 -16.48
CA PRO A 101 -0.04 14.34 -16.03
C PRO A 101 -0.14 12.92 -15.48
N ALA A 102 0.61 11.96 -16.02
CA ALA A 102 0.65 10.59 -15.50
C ALA A 102 1.20 10.55 -14.07
N VAL A 103 2.31 11.23 -13.81
CA VAL A 103 2.93 11.31 -12.47
C VAL A 103 2.02 12.01 -11.47
N VAL A 104 1.37 13.11 -11.86
CA VAL A 104 0.44 13.85 -10.98
C VAL A 104 -0.80 13.00 -10.67
N CYS A 105 -1.37 12.32 -11.66
CA CYS A 105 -2.52 11.44 -11.46
C CYS A 105 -2.17 10.29 -10.50
N GLN A 106 -1.02 9.64 -10.72
CA GLN A 106 -0.51 8.60 -9.84
C GLN A 106 -0.28 9.11 -8.41
N PHE A 107 0.24 10.32 -8.25
CA PHE A 107 0.45 10.93 -6.93
C PHE A 107 -0.87 11.24 -6.21
N ILE A 108 -1.87 11.77 -6.91
CA ILE A 108 -3.20 12.07 -6.34
C ILE A 108 -3.87 10.80 -5.82
N LEU A 109 -3.86 9.72 -6.63
CA LEU A 109 -4.46 8.45 -6.20
C LEU A 109 -3.65 7.76 -5.11
N ARG A 110 -2.33 7.96 -5.06
CA ARG A 110 -1.49 7.55 -3.93
C ARG A 110 -1.98 8.20 -2.62
N CYS A 111 -2.20 9.51 -2.63
CA CYS A 111 -2.79 10.23 -1.49
C CYS A 111 -4.21 9.74 -1.17
N GLY A 112 -5.03 9.50 -2.19
CA GLY A 112 -6.39 8.97 -2.06
C GLY A 112 -6.43 7.60 -1.38
N PHE A 113 -5.53 6.70 -1.74
CA PHE A 113 -5.40 5.38 -1.13
C PHE A 113 -5.07 5.48 0.36
N VAL A 114 -4.07 6.29 0.75
CA VAL A 114 -3.72 6.46 2.16
C VAL A 114 -4.86 7.11 2.95
N HIS A 115 -5.61 8.03 2.33
CA HIS A 115 -6.83 8.58 2.92
C HIS A 115 -7.91 7.52 3.15
N LEU A 116 -8.14 6.64 2.17
CA LEU A 116 -9.10 5.54 2.28
C LEU A 116 -8.66 4.56 3.39
N TYR A 117 -7.38 4.22 3.44
CA TYR A 117 -6.82 3.36 4.47
C TYR A 117 -7.11 3.90 5.88
N HIS A 118 -6.76 5.16 6.15
CA HIS A 118 -7.03 5.77 7.45
C HIS A 118 -8.51 5.94 7.74
N ARG A 119 -9.35 6.10 6.72
CA ARG A 119 -10.81 6.13 6.90
C ARG A 119 -11.32 4.77 7.37
N VAL A 120 -10.88 3.68 6.75
CA VAL A 120 -11.22 2.31 7.14
C VAL A 120 -10.74 2.04 8.57
N GLU A 121 -9.50 2.39 8.87
CA GLU A 121 -8.92 2.27 10.22
C GLU A 121 -9.77 3.02 11.26
N SER A 122 -10.18 4.26 10.96
CA SER A 122 -11.00 5.08 11.86
C SER A 122 -12.39 4.47 12.09
N VAL A 123 -12.97 3.81 11.08
CA VAL A 123 -14.27 3.12 11.21
C VAL A 123 -14.11 1.87 12.07
N ILE A 124 -13.05 1.09 11.87
CA ILE A 124 -12.76 -0.12 12.65
C ILE A 124 -12.50 0.25 14.12
N GLN A 125 -11.72 1.29 14.39
CA GLN A 125 -11.49 1.75 15.77
C GLN A 125 -12.79 2.19 16.44
N LYS A 126 -13.69 2.86 15.71
CA LYS A 126 -15.01 3.25 16.23
C LYS A 126 -15.91 2.05 16.50
N SER A 127 -15.91 1.03 15.63
CA SER A 127 -16.72 -0.16 15.82
C SER A 127 -16.25 -0.98 17.02
N ILE A 128 -14.94 -1.13 17.22
CA ILE A 128 -14.36 -1.83 18.38
C ILE A 128 -14.75 -1.12 19.69
N ARG A 129 -14.55 0.20 19.78
CA ARG A 129 -14.94 0.97 20.98
C ARG A 129 -16.44 0.88 21.27
N LYS A 130 -17.28 0.84 20.22
CA LYS A 130 -18.72 0.68 20.38
C LYS A 130 -19.06 -0.72 20.91
N HIS A 131 -18.36 -1.75 20.44
CA HIS A 131 -18.54 -3.12 20.92
C HIS A 131 -18.15 -3.25 22.40
N GLU A 132 -17.01 -2.69 22.82
CA GLU A 132 -16.56 -2.67 24.22
C GLU A 132 -17.58 -1.98 25.15
N ARG A 133 -18.22 -0.90 24.70
CA ARG A 133 -19.29 -0.23 25.48
C ARG A 133 -20.51 -1.12 25.68
N HIS A 134 -20.96 -1.78 24.63
CA HIS A 134 -22.11 -2.70 24.73
C HIS A 134 -21.81 -3.89 25.64
N GLU A 135 -20.58 -4.39 25.63
CA GLU A 135 -20.17 -5.46 26.55
C GLU A 135 -20.12 -4.97 28.01
N ALA A 136 -19.60 -3.77 28.26
CA ALA A 136 -19.59 -3.17 29.61
C ALA A 136 -21.01 -2.97 30.17
N GLU A 137 -21.92 -2.41 29.36
CA GLU A 137 -23.33 -2.25 29.71
C GLU A 137 -24.02 -3.59 29.98
N GLN A 138 -23.70 -4.63 29.21
CA GLN A 138 -24.23 -5.98 29.42
C GLN A 138 -23.69 -6.63 30.70
N ALA A 139 -22.41 -6.43 31.01
CA ALA A 139 -21.79 -6.93 32.24
C ALA A 139 -22.42 -6.28 33.49
N GLU A 140 -22.68 -4.97 33.46
CA GLU A 140 -23.34 -4.26 34.54
C GLU A 140 -24.79 -4.75 34.75
N ARG A 141 -25.55 -4.94 33.67
CA ARG A 141 -26.91 -5.52 33.73
C ARG A 141 -26.92 -6.93 34.32
N ARG A 142 -25.89 -7.74 34.04
CA ARG A 142 -25.74 -9.08 34.65
C ARG A 142 -25.48 -8.97 36.15
N ARG A 143 -24.58 -8.08 36.58
CA ARG A 143 -24.31 -7.83 38.01
C ARG A 143 -25.55 -7.36 38.77
N GLN A 144 -26.38 -6.50 38.18
CA GLN A 144 -27.64 -6.07 38.79
C GLN A 144 -28.65 -7.23 38.93
N ARG A 145 -28.72 -8.15 37.94
CA ARG A 145 -29.57 -9.34 38.04
C ARG A 145 -29.10 -10.32 39.11
N GLU A 146 -27.79 -10.50 39.26
CA GLU A 146 -27.24 -11.41 40.27
C GLU A 146 -27.26 -10.80 41.69
N GLY A 147 -27.00 -9.49 41.82
CA GLY A 147 -27.03 -8.77 43.10
C GLY A 147 -28.44 -8.45 43.63
N GLY A 148 -29.48 -8.53 42.80
CA GLY A 148 -30.88 -8.37 43.20
C GLY A 148 -31.56 -9.65 43.72
N GLY A 149 -30.85 -10.78 43.70
CA GLY A 149 -31.31 -12.04 44.28
C GLY A 149 -31.18 -11.99 45.80
N SER A 150 -32.28 -11.64 46.46
CA SER A 150 -32.47 -11.59 47.91
C SER A 150 -31.69 -12.66 48.68
N SER A 151 -30.82 -12.19 49.55
CA SER A 151 -30.45 -12.83 50.79
C SER A 151 -31.69 -13.29 51.57
N SER A 152 -32.01 -14.59 51.49
CA SER A 152 -32.53 -15.29 52.66
C SER A 152 -31.30 -15.73 53.48
N PRO A 153 -31.22 -15.40 54.78
CA PRO A 153 -30.10 -15.81 55.62
C PRO A 153 -30.25 -17.30 55.99
N SER A 154 -29.77 -18.20 55.14
CA SER A 154 -29.56 -19.61 55.50
C SER A 154 -28.21 -19.77 56.18
N ARG A 155 -28.27 -19.88 57.49
CA ARG A 155 -27.18 -20.17 58.42
C ARG A 155 -26.61 -21.57 58.14
N GLY A 156 -25.33 -21.66 57.73
CA GLY A 156 -24.53 -22.88 57.88
C GLY A 156 -23.75 -23.33 56.63
N SER A 157 -22.44 -23.08 56.62
CA SER A 157 -21.39 -24.11 56.78
C SER A 157 -20.06 -23.60 56.18
N PRO A 158 -18.93 -23.62 56.91
CA PRO A 158 -17.64 -23.21 56.39
C PRO A 158 -16.99 -24.37 55.64
N GLY A 159 -16.87 -24.24 54.31
CA GLY A 159 -16.29 -25.29 53.48
C GLY A 159 -15.66 -24.76 52.20
N SER A 160 -14.33 -24.77 52.21
CA SER A 160 -13.39 -24.85 51.08
C SER A 160 -12.86 -23.55 50.42
N PRO A 161 -11.53 -23.47 50.17
CA PRO A 161 -10.88 -22.29 49.61
C PRO A 161 -10.96 -22.28 48.08
N THR A 162 -11.38 -21.13 47.54
CA THR A 162 -10.76 -20.46 46.38
C THR A 162 -10.23 -21.36 45.26
N GLU A 163 -11.13 -21.81 44.39
CA GLU A 163 -10.77 -22.11 43.00
C GLU A 163 -10.98 -20.83 42.18
N ASN A 164 -9.88 -20.13 41.91
CA ASN A 164 -9.78 -19.05 40.94
C ASN A 164 -10.24 -19.57 39.57
N ARG A 165 -11.54 -19.50 39.30
CA ARG A 165 -12.04 -19.56 37.93
C ARG A 165 -11.73 -18.22 37.29
N ASP A 166 -10.62 -18.21 36.57
CA ASP A 166 -10.28 -17.32 35.47
C ASP A 166 -11.41 -17.28 34.42
N ALA A 167 -12.58 -16.76 34.80
CA ALA A 167 -13.64 -16.34 33.89
C ALA A 167 -13.26 -14.96 33.33
N THR A 168 -12.03 -14.81 32.87
CA THR A 168 -11.63 -13.72 31.99
C THR A 168 -12.35 -13.99 30.68
N SER A 169 -13.45 -13.28 30.49
CA SER A 169 -14.38 -13.40 29.37
C SER A 169 -13.60 -13.58 28.04
N PRO A 170 -13.83 -14.65 27.26
CA PRO A 170 -13.11 -14.88 26.00
C PRO A 170 -13.27 -13.73 25.00
N SER A 171 -14.28 -12.87 25.15
CA SER A 171 -14.46 -11.68 24.31
C SER A 171 -13.49 -10.53 24.63
N ALA A 172 -13.05 -10.39 25.88
CA ALA A 172 -12.06 -9.38 26.27
C ALA A 172 -10.68 -9.71 25.70
N ALA A 173 -10.28 -10.99 25.73
CA ALA A 173 -9.05 -11.45 25.08
C ALA A 173 -9.11 -11.30 23.55
N LEU A 174 -10.29 -11.45 22.94
CA LEU A 174 -10.49 -11.20 21.50
C LEU A 174 -10.43 -9.70 21.15
N SER A 175 -10.97 -8.80 21.99
CA SER A 175 -10.88 -7.36 21.75
C SER A 175 -9.43 -6.87 21.91
N GLU A 176 -8.70 -7.38 22.89
CA GLU A 176 -7.31 -7.03 23.15
C GLU A 176 -6.37 -7.55 22.05
N THR A 177 -6.59 -8.77 21.56
CA THR A 177 -5.87 -9.29 20.39
C THR A 177 -6.22 -8.53 19.10
N ALA A 178 -7.47 -8.09 18.92
CA ALA A 178 -7.84 -7.20 17.81
C ALA A 178 -7.18 -5.82 17.93
N ARG A 179 -7.02 -5.30 19.15
CA ARG A 179 -6.33 -4.03 19.44
C ARG A 179 -4.83 -4.12 19.16
N LEU A 180 -4.17 -5.18 19.64
CA LEU A 180 -2.75 -5.49 19.37
C LEU A 180 -2.49 -5.81 17.89
N ARG A 181 -3.53 -6.21 17.14
CA ARG A 181 -3.48 -6.36 15.68
C ARG A 181 -3.77 -5.06 14.91
N LEU A 182 -4.37 -4.06 15.54
CA LEU A 182 -4.53 -2.71 14.99
C LEU A 182 -3.31 -1.83 15.27
N GLU A 183 -2.64 -2.03 16.40
CA GLU A 183 -1.33 -1.44 16.71
C GLU A 183 -0.17 -2.12 15.96
N LEU A 184 -0.45 -2.84 14.86
CA LEU A 184 0.60 -3.14 13.89
C LEU A 184 1.15 -1.82 13.38
N ASN A 185 2.27 -1.43 13.96
CA ASN A 185 3.15 -0.34 13.60
C ASN A 185 2.82 0.26 12.22
N ASP A 186 2.34 1.51 12.17
CA ASP A 186 1.97 2.20 10.93
C ASP A 186 3.07 2.14 9.86
N TRP A 187 4.33 2.00 10.30
CA TRP A 187 5.48 1.76 9.44
C TRP A 187 5.39 0.45 8.66
N ALA A 188 4.97 -0.63 9.32
CA ALA A 188 4.77 -1.92 8.68
C ALA A 188 3.64 -1.84 7.64
N CYS A 189 2.57 -1.09 7.93
CA CYS A 189 1.52 -0.83 6.95
C CYS A 189 2.00 0.03 5.77
N GLY A 190 2.79 1.08 6.03
CA GLY A 190 3.39 1.91 4.99
C GLY A 190 4.32 1.10 4.08
N LEU A 191 5.15 0.22 4.66
CA LEU A 191 6.00 -0.70 3.90
C LEU A 191 5.18 -1.73 3.12
N ALA A 192 4.13 -2.29 3.71
CA ALA A 192 3.24 -3.24 3.04
C ALA A 192 2.57 -2.62 1.81
N SER A 193 1.94 -1.47 2.02
CA SER A 193 1.27 -0.74 0.94
C SER A 193 2.25 -0.31 -0.15
N GLY A 194 3.45 0.15 0.22
CA GLY A 194 4.53 0.47 -0.70
C GLY A 194 5.01 -0.74 -1.52
N THR A 195 5.11 -1.91 -0.89
CA THR A 195 5.50 -3.17 -1.54
C THR A 195 4.51 -3.56 -2.63
N GLY A 196 3.21 -3.45 -2.37
CA GLY A 196 2.17 -3.77 -3.36
C GLY A 196 2.15 -2.78 -4.53
N PHE A 197 2.30 -1.48 -4.24
CA PHE A 197 2.35 -0.44 -5.27
C PHE A 197 3.60 -0.54 -6.15
N GLY A 198 4.78 -0.62 -5.53
CA GLY A 198 6.05 -0.76 -6.24
C GLY A 198 6.19 -2.10 -6.97
N GLY A 199 5.67 -3.19 -6.40
CA GLY A 199 5.66 -4.50 -7.04
C GLY A 199 4.83 -4.51 -8.32
N MET A 200 3.61 -3.94 -8.30
CA MET A 200 2.81 -3.83 -9.52
C MET A 200 3.43 -2.90 -10.55
N HIS A 201 4.08 -1.81 -10.12
CA HIS A 201 4.80 -0.94 -11.02
C HIS A 201 5.97 -1.65 -11.71
N ALA A 202 6.76 -2.44 -10.96
CA ALA A 202 7.81 -3.29 -11.52
C ALA A 202 7.26 -4.33 -12.50
N ILE A 203 6.12 -4.96 -12.19
CA ILE A 203 5.46 -5.93 -13.09
C ILE A 203 5.05 -5.25 -14.40
N LEU A 204 4.45 -4.05 -14.37
CA LEU A 204 4.04 -3.35 -15.59
C LEU A 204 5.25 -2.90 -16.43
N LEU A 205 6.29 -2.39 -15.77
CA LEU A 205 7.47 -1.84 -16.43
C LEU A 205 8.39 -2.91 -17.01
N PHE A 206 8.65 -3.98 -16.25
CA PHE A 206 9.59 -5.04 -16.63
C PHE A 206 8.91 -6.29 -17.18
N GLY A 207 7.70 -6.63 -16.72
CA GLY A 207 7.03 -7.88 -17.08
C GLY A 207 6.69 -7.98 -18.57
N THR A 208 6.34 -6.87 -19.22
CA THR A 208 6.09 -6.83 -20.66
C THR A 208 7.37 -7.09 -21.47
N LEU A 209 8.50 -6.51 -21.06
CA LEU A 209 9.81 -6.75 -21.67
C LEU A 209 10.30 -8.18 -21.46
N LEU A 210 10.12 -8.72 -20.26
CA LEU A 210 10.48 -10.10 -19.94
C LEU A 210 9.66 -11.10 -20.77
N ALA A 211 8.37 -10.81 -21.00
CA ALA A 211 7.53 -11.61 -21.87
C ALA A 211 8.00 -11.56 -23.34
N SER A 212 8.42 -10.37 -23.83
CA SER A 212 8.95 -10.22 -25.19
C SER A 212 10.26 -10.98 -25.42
N GLU A 213 11.16 -11.02 -24.43
CA GLU A 213 12.46 -11.71 -24.52
C GLU A 213 12.37 -13.22 -24.21
N SER A 214 11.23 -13.70 -23.72
CA SER A 214 11.01 -15.15 -23.51
C SER A 214 10.92 -15.97 -24.80
N GLY A 215 10.93 -15.30 -25.97
CA GLY A 215 11.03 -15.93 -27.27
C GLY A 215 12.44 -16.49 -27.56
N GLN A 216 12.53 -17.52 -28.39
CA GLN A 216 13.76 -18.24 -28.76
C GLN A 216 14.79 -17.39 -29.56
N VAL A 217 14.61 -16.08 -29.69
CA VAL A 217 15.26 -15.23 -30.70
C VAL A 217 16.14 -14.17 -30.04
N GLY A 218 17.27 -14.60 -29.48
CA GLY A 218 18.40 -13.73 -29.10
C GLY A 218 18.13 -12.71 -27.99
N THR A 219 19.18 -11.99 -27.59
CA THR A 219 19.13 -10.93 -26.57
C THR A 219 19.17 -9.55 -27.23
N LEU A 220 18.26 -8.65 -26.89
CA LEU A 220 18.29 -7.27 -27.39
C LEU A 220 19.41 -6.45 -26.74
N TYR A 221 20.35 -5.98 -27.57
CA TYR A 221 21.36 -4.98 -27.19
C TYR A 221 20.93 -3.60 -27.67
N GLN A 222 21.31 -2.59 -26.90
CA GLN A 222 20.98 -1.20 -27.19
C GLN A 222 22.18 -0.53 -27.87
N ASP A 223 21.93 0.22 -28.94
CA ASP A 223 23.01 0.85 -29.74
C ASP A 223 23.89 1.80 -28.92
N SER A 224 23.34 2.39 -27.85
CA SER A 224 24.07 3.30 -26.97
C SER A 224 25.12 2.60 -26.08
N CYS A 225 24.92 1.31 -25.76
CA CYS A 225 25.77 0.55 -24.84
C CYS A 225 25.85 -0.92 -25.29
N PRO A 226 26.72 -1.26 -26.27
CA PRO A 226 26.79 -2.62 -26.81
C PRO A 226 27.28 -3.67 -25.80
N GLY A 227 27.85 -3.24 -24.67
CA GLY A 227 28.36 -4.12 -23.62
C GLY A 227 27.32 -4.59 -22.59
N ILE A 228 26.11 -4.01 -22.54
CA ILE A 228 25.12 -4.32 -21.51
C ILE A 228 23.79 -4.73 -22.18
N PRO A 229 23.23 -5.92 -21.87
CA PRO A 229 21.92 -6.31 -22.36
C PRO A 229 20.84 -5.33 -21.89
N SER A 230 19.94 -4.93 -22.80
CA SER A 230 18.84 -4.00 -22.47
C SER A 230 17.96 -4.51 -21.32
N LEU A 231 17.80 -5.83 -21.21
CA LEU A 231 17.08 -6.51 -20.14
C LEU A 231 17.65 -6.18 -18.74
N VAL A 232 18.97 -6.16 -18.60
CA VAL A 232 19.65 -5.88 -17.32
C VAL A 232 19.42 -4.43 -16.90
N ASN A 233 19.49 -3.51 -17.86
CA ASN A 233 19.23 -2.09 -17.61
C ASN A 233 17.79 -1.87 -17.15
N SER A 234 16.81 -2.45 -17.85
CA SER A 234 15.39 -2.38 -17.47
C SER A 234 15.11 -3.01 -16.11
N ALA A 235 15.74 -4.15 -15.79
CA ALA A 235 15.62 -4.78 -14.47
C ALA A 235 16.16 -3.88 -13.35
N THR A 236 17.29 -3.19 -13.61
CA THR A 236 17.88 -2.24 -12.65
C THR A 236 16.99 -1.03 -12.44
N MET A 237 16.40 -0.47 -13.51
CA MET A 237 15.46 0.64 -13.40
C MET A 237 14.18 0.24 -12.66
N ALA A 238 13.64 -0.95 -12.94
CA ALA A 238 12.48 -1.50 -12.23
C ALA A 238 12.75 -1.67 -10.73
N PHE A 239 13.94 -2.17 -10.37
CA PHE A 239 14.39 -2.27 -8.98
C PHE A 239 14.42 -0.90 -8.29
N LEU A 240 15.06 0.09 -8.91
CA LEU A 240 15.17 1.44 -8.35
C LEU A 240 13.81 2.12 -8.19
N PHE A 241 12.92 2.00 -9.19
CA PHE A 241 11.56 2.53 -9.09
C PHE A 241 10.74 1.81 -8.02
N SER A 242 10.84 0.48 -7.89
CA SER A 242 10.16 -0.25 -6.82
C SER A 242 10.63 0.22 -5.43
N VAL A 243 11.93 0.42 -5.23
CA VAL A 243 12.48 0.93 -3.96
C VAL A 243 11.99 2.35 -3.70
N LEU A 244 12.04 3.22 -4.71
CA LEU A 244 11.54 4.59 -4.62
C LEU A 244 10.04 4.61 -4.26
N ASP A 245 9.23 3.73 -4.85
CA ASP A 245 7.81 3.64 -4.57
C ASP A 245 7.51 3.21 -3.13
N ILE A 246 8.31 2.31 -2.58
CA ILE A 246 8.24 1.92 -1.17
C ILE A 246 8.55 3.13 -0.28
N PHE A 247 9.62 3.88 -0.57
CA PHE A 247 9.99 5.06 0.20
C PHE A 247 8.95 6.18 0.11
N ILE A 248 8.45 6.50 -1.08
CA ILE A 248 7.41 7.53 -1.26
C ILE A 248 6.13 7.13 -0.52
N MET A 249 5.74 5.85 -0.57
CA MET A 249 4.56 5.40 0.16
C MET A 249 4.76 5.52 1.67
N LEU A 250 5.92 5.09 2.19
CA LEU A 250 6.28 5.24 3.59
C LEU A 250 6.26 6.70 4.04
N LEU A 251 6.86 7.60 3.27
CA LEU A 251 6.84 9.04 3.52
C LEU A 251 5.44 9.62 3.47
N THR A 252 4.56 9.10 2.61
CA THR A 252 3.15 9.53 2.53
C THR A 252 2.40 9.19 3.81
N PHE A 253 2.56 7.95 4.30
CA PHE A 253 2.00 7.53 5.60
C PHE A 253 2.55 8.37 6.75
N TYR A 254 3.88 8.59 6.78
CA TYR A 254 4.53 9.39 7.80
C TYR A 254 4.07 10.86 7.77
N GLY A 255 3.99 11.46 6.58
CA GLY A 255 3.55 12.84 6.39
C GLY A 255 2.10 13.07 6.79
N MET A 256 1.21 12.12 6.48
CA MET A 256 -0.20 12.19 6.88
C MET A 256 -0.36 12.08 8.39
N ARG A 257 0.42 11.23 9.06
CA ARG A 257 0.43 11.12 10.52
C ARG A 257 0.86 12.43 11.17
N ARG A 258 1.99 13.00 10.73
CA ARG A 258 2.50 14.27 11.27
C ARG A 258 1.49 15.41 11.13
N ARG A 259 0.71 15.44 10.05
CA ARG A 259 -0.38 16.42 9.89
C ARG A 259 -1.50 16.21 10.91
N ARG A 260 -1.93 14.97 11.19
CA ARG A 260 -2.98 14.69 12.18
C ARG A 260 -2.56 15.10 13.60
N ASP A 261 -1.32 14.80 13.98
CA ASP A 261 -0.78 15.17 15.28
C ASP A 261 -0.62 16.70 15.43
N GLY A 262 -0.19 17.38 14.36
CA GLY A 262 -0.11 18.84 14.31
C GLY A 262 -1.47 19.55 14.35
N THR A 263 -2.51 18.97 13.73
CA THR A 263 -3.88 19.52 13.81
C THR A 263 -4.46 19.39 15.22
N LEU A 264 -4.16 18.30 15.94
CA LEU A 264 -4.54 18.15 17.35
C LEU A 264 -3.81 19.17 18.24
N ALA A 265 -2.52 19.41 18.02
CA ALA A 265 -1.76 20.42 18.75
C ALA A 265 -2.27 21.86 18.50
N ARG A 266 -2.86 22.14 17.32
CA ARG A 266 -3.39 23.46 16.97
C ARG A 266 -4.88 23.63 17.29
N GLY A 267 -5.65 22.53 17.40
CA GLY A 267 -7.07 22.53 17.76
C GLY A 267 -7.35 22.33 19.26
N GLY A 268 -6.34 21.94 20.05
CA GLY A 268 -6.45 21.78 21.52
C GLY A 268 -6.50 23.09 22.32
N GLY A 269 -6.40 24.25 21.65
CA GLY A 269 -6.47 25.56 22.30
C GLY A 269 -7.88 26.13 22.52
N GLU A 270 -8.92 25.59 21.86
CA GLU A 270 -10.25 26.25 21.87
C GLU A 270 -11.42 25.42 22.43
N ILE A 271 -11.27 24.12 22.69
CA ILE A 271 -12.43 23.28 23.10
C ILE A 271 -12.47 22.98 24.61
N SER A 272 -11.39 23.27 25.36
CA SER A 272 -11.36 22.94 26.79
C SER A 272 -12.05 23.96 27.72
N LEU A 273 -12.66 25.03 27.20
CA LEU A 273 -13.39 26.00 28.03
C LEU A 273 -14.92 25.87 27.97
N SER A 274 -15.47 25.04 27.08
CA SER A 274 -16.93 24.92 26.93
C SER A 274 -17.56 23.79 27.76
N SER A 275 -16.79 22.79 28.21
CA SER A 275 -17.33 21.68 29.01
C SER A 275 -17.23 21.83 30.53
N TYR A 276 -16.58 22.88 31.06
CA TYR A 276 -16.55 23.14 32.51
C TYR A 276 -17.62 24.14 32.98
N SER A 277 -18.42 24.70 32.06
CA SER A 277 -19.44 25.74 32.37
C SER A 277 -20.87 25.24 32.19
N ARG A 278 -21.16 24.00 32.61
CA ARG A 278 -22.54 23.47 32.55
C ARG A 278 -22.97 22.61 33.73
N ASP A 279 -22.24 22.63 34.84
CA ASP A 279 -22.52 21.77 36.01
C ASP A 279 -22.62 22.54 37.35
N SER A 280 -23.13 23.77 37.32
CA SER A 280 -23.33 24.57 38.56
C SER A 280 -24.66 25.32 38.61
N ARG A 281 -25.74 24.78 38.02
CA ARG A 281 -27.06 25.43 38.07
C ARG A 281 -28.24 24.62 38.59
N ASP A 282 -28.03 23.43 39.16
CA ASP A 282 -29.16 22.59 39.61
C ASP A 282 -29.08 22.14 41.08
N SER A 283 -28.73 23.08 41.96
CA SER A 283 -28.81 22.89 43.41
C SER A 283 -29.54 24.04 44.10
N GLY A 284 -30.88 24.02 43.99
CA GLY A 284 -31.83 24.66 44.90
C GLY A 284 -33.15 23.89 44.75
N GLY A 285 -33.53 22.98 45.63
CA GLY A 285 -33.75 23.16 47.07
C GLY A 285 -35.26 23.36 47.29
N PRO A 286 -36.01 22.35 47.77
CA PRO A 286 -37.44 22.49 48.01
C PRO A 286 -37.70 23.29 49.29
N SER A 287 -38.45 24.37 49.18
CA SER A 287 -39.01 25.11 50.32
C SER A 287 -40.32 24.46 50.79
N VAL A 288 -40.39 24.30 52.11
CA VAL A 288 -41.44 23.77 52.99
C VAL A 288 -42.82 24.38 52.73
#